data_AF-A0A1E3WES0-F1
#
_entry.id   AF-A0A1E3WES0-F1
#
_cell.length_a   1.000
_cell.length_b   1.000
_cell.length_c   1.000
_cell.angle_alpha   90.00
_cell.angle_beta   90.00
_cell.angle_gamma   90.00
#
_symmetry.space_group_name_H-M   'P 1'
#
loop_
_entity.id
_entity.type
_entity.pdbx_description
1 polymer ?
#
loop_
_entity_poly.entity_id
_entity_poly.type
_entity_poly.pdbx_seq_one_letter_code
_entity_poly.pdbx_strand_id
1 'polypeptide(L)'
;MSNAPIKPPTFPQMSSAKETYHALQGLDKHGPIQFSAAVAIAALKQGAAKNEDEAVCIATEEYNHFKRISQGFTICEIANKTLNSKKQGTPQSSIFLSDDSLLA
;
A
#
# COMPACT_ATOMS: atom_id res chain seq x y z
N MET A 1 -14.10 -14.19 21.85
CA MET A 1 -13.30 -13.34 20.93
C MET A 1 -13.91 -11.95 20.94
N SER A 2 -13.19 -10.93 21.40
CA SER A 2 -13.75 -9.57 21.54
C SER A 2 -13.77 -8.85 20.19
N ASN A 3 -14.97 -8.45 19.75
CA ASN A 3 -15.15 -7.52 18.64
C ASN A 3 -14.92 -6.08 19.16
N ALA A 4 -13.66 -5.71 19.39
CA ALA A 4 -13.35 -4.32 19.69
C ALA A 4 -13.69 -3.45 18.46
N PRO A 5 -14.47 -2.36 18.61
CA PRO A 5 -14.78 -1.48 17.49
C PRO A 5 -13.49 -0.89 16.94
N ILE A 6 -13.21 -1.15 15.66
CA ILE A 6 -12.04 -0.63 14.96
C ILE A 6 -12.15 0.90 14.96
N LYS A 7 -11.15 1.56 15.57
CA LYS A 7 -11.08 3.04 15.60
C LYS A 7 -11.10 3.57 14.16
N PRO A 8 -11.86 4.64 13.86
CA PRO A 8 -11.87 5.23 12.53
C PRO A 8 -10.44 5.56 12.10
N PRO A 9 -10.06 5.23 10.86
CA PRO A 9 -8.72 5.50 10.36
C PRO A 9 -8.47 7.01 10.42
N THR A 10 -7.42 7.40 11.10
CA THR A 10 -6.92 8.77 11.06
C THR A 10 -6.38 8.99 9.64
N PHE A 11 -6.99 9.90 8.87
CA PHE A 11 -6.46 10.24 7.55
C PHE A 11 -5.19 11.07 7.75
N PRO A 12 -4.00 10.59 7.34
CA PRO A 12 -2.87 11.48 7.21
C PRO A 12 -3.23 12.50 6.14
N GLN A 13 -3.05 13.80 6.43
CA GLN A 13 -3.16 14.84 5.42
C GLN A 13 -2.20 14.48 4.30
N MET A 14 -2.74 14.04 3.16
CA MET A 14 -1.92 13.57 2.05
C MET A 14 -0.97 14.70 1.65
N SER A 15 0.34 14.41 1.61
CA SER A 15 1.25 15.13 0.71
C SER A 15 0.60 15.18 -0.66
N SER A 16 0.84 16.25 -1.45
CA SER A 16 0.01 16.57 -2.61
C SER A 16 -0.27 15.29 -3.43
N ALA A 17 -1.53 14.91 -3.61
CA ALA A 17 -1.89 13.58 -4.14
C ALA A 17 -1.19 13.28 -5.49
N LYS A 18 -0.80 14.34 -6.20
CA LYS A 18 0.02 14.33 -7.41
C LYS A 18 1.45 13.82 -7.20
N GLU A 19 2.15 14.25 -6.15
CA GLU A 19 3.51 13.78 -5.82
C GLU A 19 3.49 12.29 -5.49
N THR A 20 2.52 11.88 -4.67
CA THR A 20 2.33 10.47 -4.32
C THR A 20 2.08 9.62 -5.56
N TYR A 21 1.26 10.11 -6.50
CA TYR A 21 0.99 9.42 -7.76
C TYR A 21 2.24 9.23 -8.61
N HIS A 22 3.05 10.29 -8.78
CA HIS A 22 4.28 10.20 -9.58
C HIS A 22 5.33 9.30 -8.94
N ALA A 23 5.45 9.30 -7.61
CA ALA A 23 6.34 8.41 -6.90
C ALA A 23 5.92 6.93 -7.04
N LEU A 24 4.62 6.64 -6.91
CA LEU A 24 4.09 5.29 -7.14
C LEU A 24 4.31 4.84 -8.59
N GLN A 25 4.12 5.72 -9.57
CA GLN A 25 4.38 5.42 -10.98
C GLN A 25 5.87 5.10 -11.21
N GLY A 26 6.77 5.84 -10.57
CA GLY A 26 8.20 5.57 -10.62
C GLY A 26 8.54 4.20 -10.05
N LEU A 27 7.96 3.86 -8.90
CA LEU A 27 8.17 2.57 -8.24
C LEU A 27 7.65 1.39 -9.09
N ASP A 28 6.45 1.51 -9.65
CA ASP A 28 5.81 0.46 -10.45
C ASP A 28 6.54 0.23 -11.78
N LYS A 29 6.98 1.32 -12.43
CA LYS A 29 7.65 1.25 -13.74
C LYS A 29 9.09 0.74 -13.66
N HIS A 30 9.85 1.15 -12.64
CA HIS A 30 11.29 0.88 -12.55
C HIS A 30 11.65 -0.20 -11.54
N GLY A 31 10.70 -0.57 -10.67
CA GLY A 31 10.91 -1.51 -9.60
C GLY A 31 11.63 -0.90 -8.39
N PRO A 32 11.67 -1.65 -7.27
CA PRO A 32 12.12 -1.16 -5.97
C PRO A 32 13.58 -0.70 -5.96
N ILE A 33 14.48 -1.46 -6.60
CA ILE A 33 15.92 -1.20 -6.55
C ILE A 33 16.26 0.10 -7.28
N GLN A 34 15.76 0.28 -8.51
CA GLN A 34 16.06 1.46 -9.32
C GLN A 34 15.41 2.71 -8.71
N PHE A 35 14.18 2.59 -8.20
CA PHE A 35 13.50 3.68 -7.51
C PHE A 35 14.27 4.13 -6.27
N SER A 36 14.62 3.20 -5.36
CA SER A 36 15.39 3.53 -4.15
C SER A 36 16.76 4.11 -4.47
N ALA A 37 17.45 3.61 -5.50
CA ALA A 37 18.72 4.19 -5.94
C ALA A 37 18.55 5.64 -6.43
N ALA A 38 17.50 5.93 -7.21
CA ALA A 38 17.20 7.28 -7.66
C ALA A 38 16.86 8.22 -6.50
N VAL A 39 16.13 7.74 -5.49
CA VAL A 39 15.81 8.51 -4.26
C VAL A 39 17.09 8.81 -3.47
N ALA A 40 17.97 7.84 -3.27
CA ALA A 40 19.24 8.06 -2.56
C ALA A 40 20.10 9.12 -3.28
N ILE A 41 20.22 9.04 -4.60
CA ILE A 41 20.95 10.04 -5.41
C ILE A 41 20.30 11.42 -5.29
N ALA A 42 18.97 11.50 -5.32
CA ALA A 42 18.25 12.76 -5.17
C ALA A 42 18.44 13.35 -3.76
N ALA A 43 18.42 12.53 -2.71
CA ALA A 43 18.63 12.94 -1.33
C ALA A 43 20.01 13.57 -1.11
N LEU A 44 21.07 12.96 -1.68
CA LEU A 44 22.42 13.54 -1.66
C LEU A 44 22.49 14.87 -2.42
N LYS A 45 21.92 14.92 -3.64
CA LYS A 45 21.96 16.11 -4.49
C LYS A 45 21.22 17.31 -3.90
N GLN A 46 20.12 17.07 -3.21
CA GLN A 46 19.31 18.11 -2.57
C GLN A 46 19.83 18.49 -1.18
N GLY A 47 20.87 17.82 -0.68
CA GLY A 47 21.38 18.02 0.68
C GLY A 47 20.44 17.52 1.79
N ALA A 48 19.46 16.67 1.44
CA ALA A 48 18.60 15.99 2.41
C ALA A 48 19.34 14.88 3.16
N ALA A 49 20.39 14.31 2.55
CA ALA A 49 21.33 13.38 3.17
C ALA A 49 22.73 14.00 3.20
N LYS A 50 23.46 13.81 4.32
CA LYS A 50 24.83 14.31 4.51
C LYS A 50 25.88 13.33 4.00
N ASN A 51 25.54 12.05 3.90
CA ASN A 51 26.41 10.97 3.44
C ASN A 51 25.59 9.85 2.77
N GLU A 52 26.29 8.89 2.18
CA GLU A 52 25.67 7.78 1.44
C GLU A 52 24.78 6.90 2.33
N ASP A 53 25.19 6.64 3.57
CA ASP A 53 24.42 5.82 4.52
C ASP A 53 23.06 6.46 4.85
N GLU A 54 23.04 7.77 5.12
CA GLU A 54 21.82 8.54 5.38
C GLU A 54 20.92 8.56 4.13
N ALA A 55 21.50 8.63 2.94
CA ALA A 55 20.76 8.58 1.68
C ALA A 55 20.09 7.23 1.45
N VAL A 56 20.77 6.13 1.81
CA VAL A 56 20.21 4.78 1.74
C VAL A 56 19.09 4.58 2.76
N CYS A 57 19.24 5.13 3.97
CA CYS A 57 18.17 5.13 4.98
C CYS A 57 16.92 5.85 4.47
N ILE A 58 17.07 7.09 3.96
CA ILE A 58 15.97 7.86 3.38
C ILE A 58 15.32 7.09 2.22
N ALA A 59 16.11 6.52 1.31
CA ALA A 59 15.57 5.75 0.20
C ALA A 59 14.79 4.50 0.63
N THR A 60 15.19 3.87 1.72
CA THR A 60 14.50 2.71 2.31
C THR A 60 13.18 3.14 2.95
N GLU A 61 13.19 4.25 3.68
CA GLU A 61 11.99 4.83 4.30
C GLU A 61 10.96 5.22 3.24
N GLU A 62 11.38 5.93 2.18
CA GLU A 62 10.53 6.33 1.07
C GLU A 62 9.96 5.12 0.32
N TYR A 63 10.77 4.10 0.05
CA TYR A 63 10.28 2.86 -0.54
C TYR A 63 9.19 2.21 0.32
N ASN A 64 9.43 2.07 1.62
CA ASN A 64 8.47 1.47 2.55
C ASN A 64 7.19 2.30 2.64
N HIS A 65 7.30 3.63 2.62
CA HIS A 65 6.18 4.54 2.59
C HIS A 65 5.30 4.31 1.35
N PHE A 66 5.88 4.34 0.15
CA PHE A 66 5.11 4.15 -1.10
C PHE A 66 4.59 2.72 -1.27
N LYS A 67 5.35 1.71 -0.82
CA LYS A 67 4.86 0.32 -0.78
C LYS A 67 3.59 0.21 0.07
N ARG A 68 3.57 0.83 1.25
CA ARG A 68 2.39 0.84 2.14
C ARG A 68 1.21 1.57 1.51
N ILE A 69 1.45 2.69 0.84
CA ILE A 69 0.40 3.44 0.13
C ILE A 69 -0.20 2.58 -1.00
N SER A 70 0.64 1.94 -1.82
CA SER A 70 0.20 1.04 -2.89
C SER A 70 -0.71 -0.07 -2.35
N GLN A 71 -0.31 -0.74 -1.27
CA GLN A 71 -1.14 -1.74 -0.59
C GLN A 71 -2.44 -1.15 -0.04
N GLY A 72 -2.38 0.06 0.51
CA GLY A 72 -3.56 0.80 0.99
C GLY A 72 -4.59 1.06 -0.11
N PHE A 73 -4.14 1.41 -1.32
CA PHE A 73 -5.02 1.57 -2.48
C PHE A 73 -5.75 0.28 -2.83
N THR A 74 -5.03 -0.86 -2.90
CA THR A 74 -5.64 -2.17 -3.17
C THR A 74 -6.68 -2.55 -2.11
N ILE A 75 -6.36 -2.34 -0.83
CA ILE A 75 -7.29 -2.62 0.28
C ILE A 75 -8.54 -1.74 0.19
N CYS A 76 -8.37 -0.44 -0.08
CA CYS A 76 -9.48 0.49 -0.28
C CYS A 76 -10.37 0.10 -1.46
N GLU A 77 -9.78 -0.38 -2.56
CA GLU A 77 -10.53 -0.87 -3.72
C GLU A 77 -11.39 -2.09 -3.37
N ILE A 78 -10.81 -3.07 -2.65
CA ILE A 78 -11.53 -4.27 -2.17
C ILE A 78 -12.64 -3.89 -1.19
N ALA A 79 -12.35 -2.96 -0.26
CA ALA A 79 -13.34 -2.46 0.69
C ALA A 79 -14.51 -1.77 -0.04
N ASN A 80 -14.22 -0.93 -1.04
CA ASN A 80 -15.24 -0.27 -1.85
C ASN A 80 -16.09 -1.26 -2.64
N LYS A 81 -15.48 -2.28 -3.26
CA LYS A 81 -16.21 -3.37 -3.92
C LYS A 81 -17.16 -4.06 -2.94
N THR A 82 -16.67 -4.41 -1.76
CA THR A 82 -17.48 -5.06 -0.70
C THR A 82 -18.65 -4.20 -0.24
N LEU A 83 -18.43 -2.90 -0.02
CA LEU A 83 -19.48 -1.96 0.38
C LEU A 83 -20.54 -1.77 -0.72
N ASN A 84 -20.13 -1.71 -1.98
CA ASN A 84 -21.04 -1.55 -3.11
C ASN A 84 -21.82 -2.85 -3.42
N SER A 85 -21.21 -4.03 -3.25
CA SER A 85 -21.91 -5.31 -3.35
C SER A 85 -22.96 -5.50 -2.25
N LYS A 86 -22.71 -5.02 -1.02
CA LYS A 86 -23.72 -5.02 0.05
C LYS A 86 -24.90 -4.08 -0.23
N LYS A 87 -24.67 -2.96 -0.93
CA LYS A 87 -25.75 -2.03 -1.32
C LYS A 87 -26.66 -2.59 -2.42
N GLN A 88 -26.21 -3.57 -3.20
CA GLN A 88 -26.98 -4.11 -4.34
C GLN A 88 -27.89 -5.31 -4.00
N GLY A 89 -27.95 -5.77 -2.75
CA GLY A 89 -28.95 -6.76 -2.34
C GLY A 89 -28.83 -8.10 -3.08
N THR A 90 -27.92 -8.95 -2.63
CA THR A 90 -27.98 -10.39 -2.92
C THR A 90 -27.74 -11.16 -1.62
N PRO A 91 -28.57 -12.18 -1.30
CA PRO A 91 -28.40 -12.98 -0.10
C PRO A 91 -27.05 -13.69 -0.17
N GLN A 92 -26.41 -13.84 0.99
CA GLN A 92 -25.20 -14.66 1.15
C GLN A 92 -25.45 -16.04 0.55
N SER A 93 -24.99 -16.28 -0.68
CA SER A 93 -24.87 -17.63 -1.18
C SER A 93 -23.71 -18.25 -0.40
N SER A 94 -24.08 -19.25 0.39
CA SER A 94 -23.19 -20.20 1.05
C SER A 94 -22.04 -20.58 0.11
N ILE A 95 -20.84 -20.14 0.44
CA ILE A 95 -19.63 -20.85 0.04
C ILE A 95 -19.69 -22.17 0.80
N PHE A 96 -20.32 -23.17 0.18
CA PHE A 96 -20.06 -24.56 0.50
C PHE A 96 -18.59 -24.78 0.13
N LEU A 97 -17.72 -24.74 1.14
CA LEU A 97 -16.45 -25.46 1.06
C LEU A 97 -16.84 -26.92 0.84
N SER A 98 -16.76 -27.35 -0.42
CA SER A 98 -16.73 -28.77 -0.74
C SER A 98 -15.33 -29.23 -0.35
N ASP A 99 -15.14 -29.48 0.94
CA ASP A 99 -13.96 -30.19 1.43
C ASP A 99 -14.15 -31.68 1.16
N ASP A 100 -13.14 -32.20 0.45
CA ASP A 100 -12.63 -33.56 0.55
C ASP A 100 -13.46 -34.69 -0.06
N SER A 101 -13.26 -34.86 -1.38
CA SER A 101 -12.71 -36.15 -1.80
C SER A 101 -11.33 -36.32 -1.17
N LEU A 102 -11.24 -37.08 -0.06
CA LEU A 102 -10.08 -37.88 0.40
C LEU A 102 -10.31 -38.42 1.82
N LEU A 103 -10.95 -39.58 1.95
CA LEU A 103 -10.63 -40.61 2.95
C LEU A 103 -11.34 -41.93 2.56
N ALA A 104 -10.51 -42.87 2.09
CA ALA A 104 -10.71 -44.33 1.97
C ALA A 104 -11.87 -44.88 1.12
#